data_AF-A0A351VBR1-F1
#
_entry.id   AF-A0A351VBR1-F1
#
_cell.length_a   1.000
_cell.length_b   1.000
_cell.length_c   1.000
_cell.angle_alpha   90.00
_cell.angle_beta   90.00
_cell.angle_gamma   90.00
#
_symmetry.space_group_name_H-M   'P 1'
#
loop_
_entity.id
_entity.type
_entity.pdbx_description
1 polymer ?
#
loop_
_entity_poly.entity_id
_entity_poly.type
_entity_poly.pdbx_seq_one_letter_code
_entity_poly.pdbx_strand_id
1 'polypeptide(L)'
;MDRKKGKWGKIWLCIFIGCCIQGAVYFLSAKLFKSEGMEYRSWIRIAETVIFVFILPFSGMMALFFSNREKRMGQTKKGCVPSASGFWTFCRIMLYLAGTAEMILGFLIILVLGSGTFEKERSIGRDVILGTTRMFLDSSIEGSYYHAYGMLLKKEYKYYEEPVIVAVLEQRYEKKIKAVECHMEERENGTSYYVYELEIEGEKDSRFHGVPMPGMMPGYRDDCKEMRAITRGKEYARKNGIERFVETEDGEYSALKRPGIICSGREDMEECAKETSKIIDYLLEDSFFQDKGLVIPILCGGEEGEKTVRLEIGDVFGKKQEKEDIYQTLKEAYDRWARETAEGTRKEEPEKKNEESGRQEEKEERTAMLDQDGLLTPEGAYEKLYQTVFEPEGDRYECLYNAKGNFYAVLGEEEETKEGERLRTRRTVVYDRISRNNKCQLFVYYKEYYGEDGSDRGTLILNFYAVDRGTGEVTAGEKTAWAETASERYQKATGEK
;
A
#
# COMPACT_ATOMS: atom_id res chain seq x y z
N MET A 1 46.77 14.14 56.11
CA MET A 1 46.12 14.03 54.79
C MET A 1 44.93 13.04 54.78
N ASP A 2 44.19 12.86 55.88
CA ASP A 2 43.24 11.74 56.04
C ASP A 2 41.73 12.09 55.97
N ARG A 3 41.35 13.36 55.82
CA ARG A 3 39.93 13.77 55.79
C ARG A 3 39.24 13.69 54.41
N LYS A 4 39.95 13.33 53.33
CA LYS A 4 39.36 13.24 51.96
C LYS A 4 38.85 11.84 51.58
N LYS A 5 39.06 10.82 52.43
CA LYS A 5 38.95 9.40 52.06
C LYS A 5 37.56 8.78 52.11
N GLY A 6 36.53 9.52 52.56
CA GLY A 6 35.11 9.10 52.55
C GLY A 6 34.22 9.86 51.57
N LYS A 7 34.83 10.73 50.75
CA LYS A 7 34.10 11.67 49.88
C LYS A 7 33.73 11.03 48.55
N TRP A 8 34.58 10.16 48.01
CA TRP A 8 34.40 9.62 46.66
C TRP A 8 33.25 8.62 46.56
N GLY A 9 33.09 7.71 47.54
CA GLY A 9 31.92 6.81 47.56
C GLY A 9 30.60 7.58 47.65
N LYS A 10 30.55 8.62 48.49
CA LYS A 10 29.38 9.50 48.61
C LYS A 10 29.11 10.32 47.35
N ILE A 11 30.14 10.84 46.70
CA ILE A 11 30.02 11.57 45.42
C ILE A 11 29.43 10.64 44.35
N TRP A 12 29.95 9.43 44.19
CA TRP A 12 29.44 8.48 43.20
C TRP A 12 28.05 7.97 43.51
N LEU A 13 27.69 7.81 44.79
CA LEU A 13 26.33 7.48 45.19
C LEU A 13 25.36 8.64 44.85
N CYS A 14 25.75 9.90 45.08
CA CYS A 14 24.97 11.06 44.67
C CYS A 14 24.82 11.15 43.15
N ILE A 15 25.88 10.84 42.38
CA ILE A 15 25.82 10.78 40.91
C ILE A 15 24.83 9.69 40.46
N PHE A 16 24.91 8.48 41.04
CA PHE A 16 23.99 7.38 40.72
C PHE A 16 22.54 7.76 41.00
N ILE A 17 22.24 8.31 42.18
CA ILE A 17 20.89 8.78 42.53
C ILE A 17 20.42 9.88 41.56
N GLY A 18 21.31 10.81 41.20
CA GLY A 18 21.04 11.84 40.19
C GLY A 18 20.66 11.25 38.83
N CYS A 19 21.41 10.23 38.37
CA CYS A 19 21.11 9.51 37.14
C CYS A 19 19.78 8.74 37.22
N CYS A 20 19.43 8.15 38.38
CA CYS A 20 18.12 7.50 38.58
C CYS A 20 16.97 8.51 38.45
N ILE A 21 17.10 9.68 39.09
CA ILE A 21 16.10 10.75 39.03
C ILE A 21 15.97 11.26 37.58
N GLN A 22 17.10 11.50 36.91
CA GLN A 22 17.12 11.95 35.52
C GLN A 22 16.49 10.92 34.57
N GLY A 23 16.79 9.62 34.74
CA GLY A 23 16.16 8.55 33.97
C GLY A 23 14.65 8.46 34.19
N ALA A 24 14.19 8.62 35.44
CA ALA A 24 12.76 8.66 35.74
C ALA A 24 12.05 9.87 35.12
N VAL A 25 12.69 11.04 35.10
CA VAL A 25 12.18 12.25 34.43
C VAL A 25 12.06 12.01 32.91
N TYR A 26 13.08 11.41 32.28
CA TYR A 26 13.01 11.09 30.85
C TYR A 26 11.90 10.09 30.53
N PHE A 27 11.78 9.01 31.31
CA PHE A 27 10.72 8.02 31.14
C PHE A 27 9.31 8.62 31.31
N LEU A 28 9.13 9.49 32.31
CA LEU A 28 7.86 10.19 32.52
C LEU A 28 7.58 11.20 31.41
N SER A 29 8.60 11.91 30.92
CA SER A 29 8.46 12.84 29.80
C SER A 29 8.11 12.12 28.49
N ALA A 30 8.66 10.92 28.24
CA ALA A 30 8.28 10.09 27.10
C ALA A 30 6.77 9.76 27.08
N LYS A 31 6.19 9.52 28.28
CA LYS A 31 4.77 9.19 28.44
C LYS A 31 3.86 10.43 28.40
N LEU A 32 4.28 11.52 29.03
CA LEU A 32 3.47 12.74 29.15
C LEU A 32 3.41 13.53 27.83
N PHE A 33 4.48 13.52 27.05
CA PHE A 33 4.59 14.24 25.78
C PHE A 33 4.47 13.31 24.58
N LYS A 34 3.67 12.24 24.70
CA LYS A 34 3.42 11.29 23.62
C LYS A 34 2.82 11.98 22.39
N SER A 35 2.18 13.15 22.56
CA SER A 35 1.60 13.98 21.50
C SER A 35 2.56 14.97 20.85
N GLU A 36 3.80 15.11 21.34
CA GLU A 36 4.80 15.98 20.68
C GLU A 36 5.51 15.23 19.54
N GLY A 37 6.01 16.00 18.57
CA GLY A 37 6.53 15.50 17.29
C GLY A 37 7.60 14.41 17.43
N MET A 38 7.82 13.64 16.35
CA MET A 38 8.73 12.48 16.35
C MET A 38 10.13 12.79 16.89
N GLU A 39 10.63 14.01 16.77
CA GLU A 39 11.97 14.39 17.24
C GLU A 39 12.13 14.38 18.76
N TYR A 40 11.14 14.86 19.52
CA TYR A 40 11.20 14.78 20.99
C TYR A 40 11.15 13.33 21.45
N ARG A 41 10.33 12.51 20.77
CA ARG A 41 10.19 11.07 21.05
C ARG A 41 11.47 10.30 20.73
N SER A 42 12.10 10.55 19.58
CA SER A 42 13.34 9.89 19.19
C SER A 42 14.54 10.35 20.03
N TRP A 43 14.66 11.65 20.33
CA TRP A 43 15.71 12.16 21.21
C TRP A 43 15.56 11.62 22.64
N ILE A 44 14.34 11.59 23.19
CA ILE A 44 14.10 10.98 24.49
C ILE A 44 14.42 9.50 24.49
N ARG A 45 14.00 8.73 23.48
CA ARG A 45 14.32 7.30 23.41
C ARG A 45 15.84 7.07 23.40
N ILE A 46 16.58 7.85 22.63
CA ILE A 46 18.05 7.77 22.59
C ILE A 46 18.64 8.15 23.95
N ALA A 47 18.21 9.27 24.54
CA ALA A 47 18.70 9.74 25.84
C ALA A 47 18.36 8.74 26.97
N GLU A 48 17.15 8.20 26.98
CA GLU A 48 16.67 7.15 27.89
C GLU A 48 17.55 5.91 27.76
N THR A 49 17.77 5.44 26.53
CA THR A 49 18.62 4.26 26.26
C THR A 49 20.05 4.50 26.75
N VAL A 50 20.65 5.67 26.47
CA VAL A 50 21.99 6.01 26.93
C VAL A 50 22.07 6.02 28.45
N ILE A 51 21.07 6.60 29.13
CA ILE A 51 21.04 6.71 30.59
C ILE A 51 20.85 5.34 31.24
N PHE A 52 19.87 4.54 30.79
CA PHE A 52 19.53 3.26 31.41
C PHE A 52 20.52 2.14 31.08
N VAL A 53 21.13 2.15 29.89
CA VAL A 53 22.02 1.06 29.45
C VAL A 53 23.48 1.34 29.78
N PHE A 54 23.92 2.60 29.76
CA PHE A 54 25.34 2.93 29.98
C PHE A 54 25.59 3.68 31.28
N ILE A 55 24.90 4.80 31.50
CA ILE A 55 25.23 5.72 32.61
C ILE A 55 24.84 5.13 33.97
N LEU A 56 23.64 4.55 34.09
CA LEU A 56 23.14 3.95 35.33
C LEU A 56 23.97 2.72 35.77
N PRO A 57 24.22 1.72 34.91
CA PRO A 57 25.04 0.57 35.28
C PRO A 57 26.48 0.97 35.63
N PHE A 58 27.09 1.87 34.85
CA PHE A 58 28.45 2.34 35.11
C PHE A 58 28.56 3.11 36.44
N SER A 59 27.65 4.06 36.68
CA SER A 59 27.66 4.84 37.92
C SER A 59 27.36 3.98 39.16
N GLY A 60 26.46 3.00 39.05
CA GLY A 60 26.20 2.02 40.09
C GLY A 60 27.42 1.15 40.40
N MET A 61 28.10 0.65 39.36
CA MET A 61 29.34 -0.11 39.48
C MET A 61 30.44 0.71 40.17
N MET A 62 30.61 1.98 39.80
CA MET A 62 31.59 2.89 40.40
C MET A 62 31.26 3.22 41.86
N ALA A 63 29.98 3.43 42.18
CA ALA A 63 29.53 3.63 43.57
C ALA A 63 29.85 2.41 44.45
N LEU A 64 29.62 1.20 43.95
CA LEU A 64 29.97 -0.05 44.64
C LEU A 64 31.49 -0.23 44.77
N PHE A 65 32.28 0.10 43.74
CA PHE A 65 33.74 0.01 43.75
C PHE A 65 34.35 0.88 44.85
N PHE A 66 34.00 2.17 44.87
CA PHE A 66 34.58 3.12 45.83
C PHE A 66 34.07 2.90 47.26
N SER A 67 32.80 2.57 47.45
CA SER A 67 32.24 2.27 48.77
C SER A 67 32.92 1.04 49.41
N ASN A 68 33.30 0.06 48.60
CA ASN A 68 34.00 -1.14 49.08
C ASN A 68 35.52 -0.94 49.27
N ARG A 69 36.15 -0.05 48.49
CA ARG A 69 37.56 0.32 48.68
C ARG A 69 37.78 1.04 50.02
N GLU A 70 36.83 1.88 50.42
CA GLU A 70 36.86 2.56 51.73
C GLU A 70 36.79 1.55 52.89
N LYS A 71 35.93 0.52 52.80
CA LYS A 71 35.85 -0.55 53.82
C LYS A 71 37.14 -1.38 53.95
N ARG A 72 37.84 -1.68 52.84
CA ARG A 72 39.13 -2.41 52.86
C ARG A 72 40.23 -1.66 53.62
N MET A 73 40.33 -0.34 53.47
CA MET A 73 41.38 0.45 54.13
C MET A 73 41.12 0.71 55.62
N GLY A 74 39.87 0.60 56.07
CA GLY A 74 39.51 0.62 57.49
C GLY A 74 39.84 -0.69 58.23
N GLN A 75 39.75 -1.84 57.54
CA GLN A 75 40.00 -3.16 58.13
C GLN A 75 41.46 -3.58 58.15
N THR A 76 42.34 -2.99 57.33
CA THR A 76 43.80 -3.22 57.38
C THR A 76 44.48 -2.79 58.70
N LYS A 77 43.74 -2.23 59.67
CA LYS A 77 44.25 -1.92 61.01
C LYS A 77 43.98 -2.99 62.08
N LYS A 78 43.27 -4.08 61.78
CA LYS A 78 43.06 -5.18 62.74
C LYS A 78 43.37 -6.50 62.05
N GLY A 79 44.56 -7.03 62.32
CA GLY A 79 45.00 -8.31 61.78
C GLY A 79 44.09 -9.45 62.26
N CYS A 80 43.53 -10.22 61.31
CA CYS A 80 43.27 -11.65 61.45
C CYS A 80 42.76 -12.28 60.13
N VAL A 81 43.46 -13.35 59.74
CA VAL A 81 43.09 -14.56 58.95
C VAL A 81 42.61 -14.43 57.48
N PRO A 82 43.28 -15.09 56.50
CA PRO A 82 42.86 -15.19 55.10
C PRO A 82 42.18 -16.53 54.79
N SER A 83 40.84 -16.56 54.68
CA SER A 83 40.14 -17.64 53.94
C SER A 83 38.81 -17.16 53.34
N ALA A 84 38.09 -16.27 54.01
CA ALA A 84 36.92 -15.60 53.43
C ALA A 84 37.29 -14.56 52.33
N SER A 85 38.54 -14.10 52.28
CA SER A 85 38.98 -13.05 51.34
C SER A 85 38.98 -13.50 49.87
N GLY A 86 39.23 -14.78 49.60
CA GLY A 86 39.18 -15.35 48.25
C GLY A 86 37.76 -15.43 47.71
N PHE A 87 36.82 -15.94 48.50
CA PHE A 87 35.41 -16.05 48.14
C PHE A 87 34.77 -14.69 47.83
N TRP A 88 35.00 -13.70 48.70
CA TRP A 88 34.50 -12.34 48.45
C TRP A 88 35.17 -11.65 47.25
N THR A 89 36.41 -12.02 46.91
CA THR A 89 37.08 -11.51 45.70
C THR A 89 36.51 -12.18 44.45
N PHE A 90 36.23 -13.48 44.52
CA PHE A 90 35.57 -14.25 43.45
C PHE A 90 34.15 -13.75 43.17
N CYS A 91 33.30 -13.58 44.19
CA CYS A 91 31.95 -13.03 44.02
C CYS A 91 31.97 -11.62 43.41
N ARG A 92 33.00 -10.81 43.68
CA ARG A 92 33.16 -9.49 43.07
C ARG A 92 33.52 -9.58 41.59
N ILE A 93 34.47 -10.44 41.23
CA ILE A 93 34.83 -10.67 39.83
C ILE A 93 33.61 -11.15 39.05
N MET A 94 32.81 -12.05 39.63
CA MET A 94 31.55 -12.51 39.03
C MET A 94 30.52 -11.40 38.88
N LEU A 95 30.36 -10.50 39.85
CA LEU A 95 29.49 -9.32 39.72
C LEU A 95 29.98 -8.35 38.64
N TYR A 96 31.28 -8.12 38.50
CA TYR A 96 31.83 -7.31 37.41
C TYR A 96 31.59 -7.96 36.05
N LEU A 97 31.85 -9.26 35.93
CA LEU A 97 31.62 -10.02 34.69
C LEU A 97 30.13 -10.04 34.31
N ALA A 98 29.23 -10.22 35.29
CA ALA A 98 27.80 -10.15 35.09
C ALA A 98 27.36 -8.75 34.62
N GLY A 99 27.83 -7.67 35.27
CA GLY A 99 27.52 -6.31 34.85
C GLY A 99 28.06 -5.97 33.45
N THR A 100 29.25 -6.45 33.10
CA THR A 100 29.78 -6.29 31.73
C THR A 100 29.01 -7.12 30.72
N ALA A 101 28.58 -8.34 31.07
CA ALA A 101 27.77 -9.20 30.21
C ALA A 101 26.38 -8.60 29.99
N GLU A 102 25.76 -8.02 31.01
CA GLU A 102 24.50 -7.28 30.88
C GLU A 102 24.66 -6.03 29.99
N MET A 103 25.77 -5.29 30.10
CA MET A 103 26.02 -4.16 29.19
C MET A 103 26.23 -4.62 27.74
N ILE A 104 26.96 -5.72 27.52
CA ILE A 104 27.16 -6.30 26.18
C ILE A 104 25.84 -6.84 25.62
N LEU A 105 25.04 -7.51 26.44
CA LEU A 105 23.73 -8.03 26.06
C LEU A 105 22.77 -6.88 25.76
N GLY A 106 22.76 -5.82 26.56
CA GLY A 106 22.01 -4.59 26.29
C GLY A 106 22.44 -3.92 24.99
N PHE A 107 23.74 -3.87 24.69
CA PHE A 107 24.28 -3.35 23.43
C PHE A 107 23.86 -4.21 22.23
N LEU A 108 23.91 -5.54 22.35
CA LEU A 108 23.46 -6.47 21.31
C LEU A 108 21.94 -6.39 21.12
N ILE A 109 21.16 -6.26 22.20
CA ILE A 109 19.73 -6.03 22.14
C ILE A 109 19.42 -4.69 21.46
N ILE A 110 20.21 -3.63 21.65
CA ILE A 110 20.03 -2.37 20.90
C ILE A 110 20.41 -2.55 19.42
N LEU A 111 21.49 -3.28 19.10
CA LEU A 111 21.85 -3.56 17.71
C LEU A 111 20.80 -4.43 16.99
N VAL A 112 20.10 -5.30 17.71
CA VAL A 112 19.13 -6.27 17.17
C VAL A 112 17.67 -5.78 17.26
N LEU A 113 17.30 -5.02 18.31
CA LEU A 113 15.95 -4.47 18.56
C LEU A 113 15.85 -2.96 18.31
N GLY A 114 16.94 -2.20 18.44
CA GLY A 114 17.00 -0.77 18.03
C GLY A 114 16.91 -0.58 16.52
N SER A 115 17.03 -1.67 15.76
CA SER A 115 16.65 -1.77 14.34
C SER A 115 15.16 -2.09 14.11
N GLY A 116 14.34 -2.15 15.16
CA GLY A 116 12.93 -2.57 15.05
C GLY A 116 11.98 -1.50 14.50
N THR A 117 12.41 -0.25 14.41
CA THR A 117 11.69 0.81 13.71
C THR A 117 12.63 1.46 12.71
N PHE A 118 12.52 1.08 11.44
CA PHE A 118 13.28 1.75 10.39
C PHE A 118 12.54 3.03 10.03
N GLU A 119 12.95 4.12 10.65
CA GLU A 119 12.55 5.48 10.26
C GLU A 119 13.46 5.91 9.10
N LYS A 120 12.85 6.17 7.94
CA LYS A 120 13.56 6.70 6.77
C LYS A 120 13.01 8.08 6.47
N GLU A 121 13.91 9.05 6.44
CA GLU A 121 13.59 10.42 6.06
C GLU A 121 14.07 10.68 4.64
N ARG A 122 13.22 11.35 3.86
CA ARG A 122 13.55 11.80 2.51
C ARG A 122 13.02 13.23 2.33
N SER A 123 13.89 14.14 1.93
CA SER A 123 13.46 15.46 1.45
C SER A 123 12.67 15.29 0.14
N ILE A 124 11.47 15.87 0.09
CA ILE A 124 10.60 15.81 -1.10
C ILE A 124 10.45 17.17 -1.80
N GLY A 125 10.96 18.26 -1.22
CA GLY A 125 10.99 19.60 -1.83
C GLY A 125 10.55 20.69 -0.85
N ARG A 126 10.88 21.97 -1.11
CA ARG A 126 10.47 23.16 -0.32
C ARG A 126 10.51 22.99 1.20
N ASP A 127 11.61 22.45 1.72
CA ASP A 127 11.81 22.17 3.15
C ASP A 127 10.82 21.16 3.77
N VAL A 128 10.11 20.40 2.92
CA VAL A 128 9.24 19.29 3.30
C VAL A 128 10.02 17.98 3.31
N ILE A 129 9.94 17.29 4.44
CA ILE A 129 10.55 15.99 4.69
C ILE A 129 9.44 14.96 4.82
N LEU A 130 9.51 13.88 4.05
CA LEU A 130 8.71 12.69 4.25
C LEU A 130 9.45 11.75 5.22
N GLY A 131 8.86 11.51 6.38
CA GLY A 131 9.29 10.47 7.31
C GLY A 131 8.43 9.23 7.14
N THR A 132 9.04 8.07 6.88
CA THR A 132 8.34 6.78 6.85
C THR A 132 8.82 5.92 7.99
N THR A 133 7.90 5.44 8.81
CA THR A 133 8.16 4.54 9.93
C THR A 133 7.70 3.13 9.54
N ARG A 134 8.62 2.17 9.58
CA ARG A 134 8.30 0.75 9.41
C ARG A 134 8.36 0.05 10.76
N MET A 135 7.24 -0.50 11.23
CA MET A 135 7.22 -1.34 12.43
C MET A 135 7.72 -2.74 12.09
N PHE A 136 8.54 -3.35 12.95
CA PHE A 136 9.16 -4.66 12.67
C PHE A 136 8.15 -5.83 12.64
N LEU A 137 7.02 -5.68 13.33
CA LEU A 137 5.98 -6.72 13.46
C LEU A 137 4.76 -6.47 12.57
N ASP A 138 4.66 -5.30 11.98
CA ASP A 138 3.54 -4.88 11.14
C ASP A 138 4.11 -4.40 9.80
N SER A 139 3.62 -4.95 8.69
CA SER A 139 4.04 -4.50 7.36
C SER A 139 3.53 -3.09 7.01
N SER A 140 2.74 -2.48 7.90
CA SER A 140 2.30 -1.08 7.76
C SER A 140 3.50 -0.12 7.71
N ILE A 141 3.42 0.81 6.75
CA ILE A 141 4.33 1.93 6.62
C ILE A 141 3.51 3.16 6.96
N GLU A 142 3.75 3.75 8.11
CA GLU A 142 3.18 5.06 8.45
C GLU A 142 4.07 6.15 7.85
N GLY A 143 3.47 7.04 7.07
CA GLY A 143 4.14 8.22 6.55
C GLY A 143 3.64 9.48 7.26
N SER A 144 4.54 10.43 7.50
CA SER A 144 4.21 11.78 7.95
C SER A 144 5.09 12.80 7.24
N TYR A 145 4.56 14.01 7.06
CA TYR A 145 5.26 15.11 6.41
C TYR A 145 5.73 16.13 7.46
N TYR A 146 6.91 16.71 7.27
CA TYR A 146 7.52 17.61 8.24
C TYR A 146 8.15 18.83 7.58
N HIS A 147 8.04 19.99 8.23
CA HIS A 147 8.84 21.18 7.94
C HIS A 147 10.10 21.20 8.78
N ALA A 148 11.27 21.44 8.18
CA ALA A 148 12.52 21.60 8.93
C ALA A 148 12.70 23.04 9.47
N TYR A 149 12.70 23.21 10.79
CA TYR A 149 13.07 24.45 11.51
C TYR A 149 14.55 24.45 11.95
N GLY A 150 15.44 23.89 11.12
CA GLY A 150 16.87 23.79 11.38
C GLY A 150 17.38 22.35 11.43
N MET A 151 18.54 22.13 12.05
CA MET A 151 19.23 20.82 12.02
C MET A 151 18.52 19.74 12.86
N LEU A 152 17.70 20.13 13.84
CA LEU A 152 17.14 19.23 14.86
C LEU A 152 15.65 19.47 15.17
N LEU A 153 15.00 20.43 14.50
CA LEU A 153 13.62 20.82 14.80
C LEU A 153 12.75 20.60 13.56
N LYS A 154 11.60 19.94 13.74
CA LYS A 154 10.62 19.59 12.72
C LYS A 154 9.21 19.83 13.25
N LYS A 155 8.39 20.44 12.42
CA LYS A 155 6.95 20.58 12.66
C LYS A 155 6.20 19.67 11.69
N GLU A 156 5.30 18.85 12.22
CA GLU A 156 4.46 18.00 11.37
C GLU A 156 3.48 18.85 10.55
N TYR A 157 3.42 18.55 9.26
CA TYR A 157 2.38 19.04 8.35
C TYR A 157 1.22 18.05 8.35
N LYS A 158 0.00 18.57 8.24
CA LYS A 158 -1.12 17.73 7.81
C LYS A 158 -0.99 17.45 6.32
N TYR A 159 -1.42 16.26 5.90
CA TYR A 159 -1.32 15.79 4.52
C TYR A 159 -2.06 16.70 3.50
N TYR A 160 -3.04 17.47 3.94
CA TYR A 160 -3.78 18.39 3.08
C TYR A 160 -3.21 19.82 3.07
N GLU A 161 -2.09 20.10 3.73
CA GLU A 161 -1.50 21.44 3.71
C GLU A 161 -0.78 21.71 2.39
N GLU A 162 -0.93 22.95 1.90
CA GLU A 162 -0.37 23.41 0.61
C GLU A 162 1.11 23.03 0.39
N PRO A 163 2.04 23.24 1.35
CA PRO A 163 3.45 22.91 1.11
C PRO A 163 3.67 21.44 0.78
N VAL A 164 2.84 20.56 1.35
CA VAL A 164 2.96 19.11 1.17
C VAL A 164 2.49 18.70 -0.21
N ILE A 165 1.28 19.10 -0.62
CA ILE A 165 0.74 18.75 -1.94
C ILE A 165 1.64 19.31 -3.04
N VAL A 166 2.11 20.55 -2.89
CA VAL A 166 3.05 21.14 -3.85
C VAL A 166 4.35 20.33 -3.90
N ALA A 167 4.99 20.03 -2.78
CA ALA A 167 6.25 19.27 -2.77
C ALA A 167 6.10 17.87 -3.39
N VAL A 168 5.00 17.16 -3.10
CA VAL A 168 4.73 15.83 -3.65
C VAL A 168 4.55 15.90 -5.17
N LEU A 169 3.82 16.89 -5.67
CA LEU A 169 3.57 17.04 -7.09
C LEU A 169 4.81 17.55 -7.84
N GLU A 170 5.62 18.43 -7.23
CA GLU A 170 6.90 18.87 -7.80
C GLU A 170 7.85 17.67 -7.99
N GLN A 171 7.86 16.75 -7.03
CA GLN A 171 8.60 15.50 -7.14
C GLN A 171 8.04 14.57 -8.23
N ARG A 172 6.71 14.47 -8.35
CA ARG A 172 6.03 13.60 -9.33
C ARG A 172 6.28 14.02 -10.78
N TYR A 173 6.25 15.34 -11.01
CA TYR A 173 6.35 15.93 -12.34
C TYR A 173 7.73 16.48 -12.66
N GLU A 174 8.65 16.56 -11.69
CA GLU A 174 9.99 17.15 -11.84
C GLU A 174 9.94 18.59 -12.36
N LYS A 175 8.92 19.32 -11.92
CA LYS A 175 8.61 20.70 -12.31
C LYS A 175 8.30 21.53 -11.08
N LYS A 176 8.47 22.85 -11.18
CA LYS A 176 8.01 23.76 -10.13
C LYS A 176 6.50 23.95 -10.24
N ILE A 177 5.81 23.89 -9.12
CA ILE A 177 4.34 23.95 -9.06
C ILE A 177 3.90 25.06 -8.12
N LYS A 178 2.88 25.79 -8.51
CA LYS A 178 2.30 26.86 -7.71
C LYS A 178 0.85 26.54 -7.41
N ALA A 179 0.46 26.64 -6.15
CA ALA A 179 -0.94 26.65 -5.75
C ALA A 179 -1.57 28.01 -6.10
N VAL A 180 -2.72 27.95 -6.77
CA VAL A 180 -3.49 29.12 -7.21
C VAL A 180 -4.63 29.38 -6.24
N GLU A 181 -5.44 28.36 -5.99
CA GLU A 181 -6.61 28.43 -5.13
C GLU A 181 -6.81 27.09 -4.40
N CYS A 182 -7.48 27.14 -3.25
CA CYS A 182 -7.88 25.97 -2.50
C CYS A 182 -9.29 26.16 -1.98
N HIS A 183 -10.17 25.19 -2.25
CA HIS A 183 -11.52 25.13 -1.70
C HIS A 183 -11.81 23.74 -1.15
N MET A 184 -12.90 23.62 -0.39
CA MET A 184 -13.41 22.33 0.03
C MET A 184 -14.62 21.96 -0.82
N GLU A 185 -14.67 20.70 -1.24
CA GLU A 185 -15.85 20.10 -1.86
C GLU A 185 -16.42 19.03 -0.93
N GLU A 186 -17.74 18.89 -0.96
CA GLU A 186 -18.47 17.90 -0.18
C GLU A 186 -19.03 16.83 -1.12
N ARG A 187 -18.74 15.57 -0.82
CA ARG A 187 -19.32 14.42 -1.52
C ARG A 187 -20.79 14.27 -1.14
N GLU A 188 -21.56 13.60 -1.99
CA GLU A 188 -22.96 13.24 -1.72
C GLU A 188 -23.13 12.44 -0.41
N ASN A 189 -22.09 11.72 0.02
CA ASN A 189 -22.08 10.98 1.28
C ASN A 189 -21.72 11.83 2.52
N GLY A 190 -21.60 13.16 2.38
CA GLY A 190 -21.27 14.10 3.46
C GLY A 190 -19.77 14.19 3.80
N THR A 191 -18.89 13.54 3.03
CA THR A 191 -17.43 13.63 3.25
C THR A 191 -16.87 14.85 2.54
N SER A 192 -16.20 15.75 3.26
CA SER A 192 -15.51 16.90 2.67
C SER A 192 -14.05 16.57 2.33
N TYR A 193 -13.56 17.11 1.22
CA TYR A 193 -12.17 17.00 0.78
C TYR A 193 -11.65 18.34 0.25
N TYR A 194 -10.33 18.54 0.34
CA TYR A 194 -9.68 19.72 -0.21
C TYR A 194 -9.39 19.53 -1.70
N VAL A 195 -9.60 20.58 -2.47
CA VAL A 195 -9.24 20.64 -3.89
C VAL A 195 -8.31 21.82 -4.06
N TYR A 196 -7.13 21.56 -4.61
CA TYR A 196 -6.15 22.59 -4.94
C TYR A 196 -6.14 22.81 -6.45
N GLU A 197 -6.38 24.03 -6.89
CA GLU A 197 -6.04 24.45 -8.25
C GLU A 197 -4.55 24.81 -8.29
N LEU A 198 -3.82 24.21 -9.22
CA LEU A 198 -2.37 24.21 -9.31
C LEU A 198 -1.93 24.55 -10.73
N GLU A 199 -0.74 25.12 -10.85
CA GLU A 199 -0.13 25.49 -12.13
C GLU A 199 1.35 25.11 -12.15
N ILE A 200 1.84 24.61 -13.30
CA ILE A 200 3.27 24.41 -13.53
C ILE A 200 3.92 25.76 -13.86
N GLU A 201 4.90 26.19 -13.05
CA GLU A 201 5.53 27.49 -13.26
C GLU A 201 6.27 27.56 -14.60
N GLY A 202 5.91 28.56 -15.40
CA GLY A 202 6.55 28.84 -16.69
C GLY A 202 5.98 28.04 -17.87
N GLU A 203 4.96 27.21 -17.64
CA GLU A 203 4.22 26.55 -18.72
C GLU A 203 2.88 27.27 -18.94
N LYS A 204 2.51 27.48 -20.22
CA LYS A 204 1.19 28.04 -20.55
C LYS A 204 0.13 26.95 -20.46
N ASP A 205 -1.05 27.33 -20.00
CA ASP A 205 -2.24 26.50 -19.94
C ASP A 205 -2.04 25.18 -19.16
N SER A 206 -1.19 25.23 -18.13
CA SER A 206 -0.85 24.11 -17.26
C SER A 206 -1.64 24.10 -15.96
N ARG A 207 -2.88 24.60 -15.97
CA ARG A 207 -3.77 24.55 -14.80
C ARG A 207 -4.34 23.16 -14.64
N PHE A 208 -4.32 22.66 -13.41
CA PHE A 208 -4.82 21.34 -13.04
C PHE A 208 -5.23 21.31 -11.56
N HIS A 209 -5.86 20.23 -11.14
CA HIS A 209 -6.37 20.04 -9.79
C HIS A 209 -5.62 18.93 -9.07
N GLY A 210 -5.38 19.13 -7.78
CA GLY A 210 -4.78 18.15 -6.89
C GLY A 210 -5.67 17.91 -5.68
N VAL A 211 -5.90 16.64 -5.36
CA VAL A 211 -6.72 16.19 -4.23
C VAL A 211 -5.87 15.34 -3.29
N PRO A 212 -5.66 15.78 -2.02
CA PRO A 212 -4.98 15.01 -1.00
C PRO A 212 -5.86 13.84 -0.52
N MET A 213 -5.30 12.63 -0.49
CA MET A 213 -6.03 11.42 -0.08
C MET A 213 -5.67 11.00 1.35
N PRO A 214 -6.65 10.85 2.25
CA PRO A 214 -6.41 10.24 3.55
C PRO A 214 -6.03 8.76 3.39
N GLY A 215 -5.08 8.27 4.20
CA GLY A 215 -4.78 6.84 4.34
C GLY A 215 -3.88 6.20 3.27
N MET A 216 -3.58 6.89 2.16
CA MET A 216 -2.53 6.48 1.22
C MET A 216 -1.35 7.45 1.34
N MET A 217 -0.11 6.94 1.44
CA MET A 217 1.10 7.76 1.47
C MET A 217 2.10 7.29 0.40
N PRO A 218 2.57 8.16 -0.52
CA PRO A 218 2.10 9.51 -0.80
C PRO A 218 0.81 9.49 -1.65
N GLY A 219 -0.35 9.53 -1.00
CA GLY A 219 -1.67 9.45 -1.62
C GLY A 219 -2.16 10.83 -2.04
N TYR A 220 -1.88 11.21 -3.28
CA TYR A 220 -2.48 12.38 -3.91
C TYR A 220 -2.94 11.96 -5.29
N ARG A 221 -4.17 12.31 -5.64
CA ARG A 221 -4.63 12.26 -7.03
C ARG A 221 -4.55 13.66 -7.63
N ASP A 222 -4.33 13.72 -8.92
CA ASP A 222 -4.36 14.95 -9.70
C ASP A 222 -4.81 14.62 -11.11
N ASP A 223 -5.24 15.64 -11.84
CA ASP A 223 -5.68 15.55 -13.24
C ASP A 223 -4.71 16.28 -14.19
N CYS A 224 -3.42 16.41 -13.84
CA CYS A 224 -2.46 17.19 -14.63
C CYS A 224 -2.32 16.68 -16.07
N LYS A 225 -2.33 15.36 -16.26
CA LYS A 225 -2.20 14.77 -17.60
C LYS A 225 -3.50 14.95 -18.39
N GLU A 226 -4.61 14.76 -17.72
CA GLU A 226 -5.96 14.87 -18.23
C GLU A 226 -6.25 16.30 -18.67
N MET A 227 -5.98 17.31 -17.84
CA MET A 227 -6.16 18.72 -18.16
C MET A 227 -5.25 19.18 -19.30
N ARG A 228 -4.00 18.71 -19.33
CA ARG A 228 -3.08 18.98 -20.45
C ARG A 228 -3.62 18.38 -21.75
N ALA A 229 -4.19 17.18 -21.70
CA ALA A 229 -4.81 16.53 -22.85
C ALA A 229 -6.12 17.21 -23.26
N ILE A 230 -6.93 17.65 -22.29
CA ILE A 230 -8.17 18.40 -22.53
C ILE A 230 -7.85 19.69 -23.28
N THR A 231 -6.91 20.48 -22.79
CA THR A 231 -6.55 21.77 -23.40
C THR A 231 -6.02 21.59 -24.82
N ARG A 232 -5.02 20.71 -25.00
CA ARG A 232 -4.41 20.46 -26.31
C ARG A 232 -5.38 19.79 -27.28
N GLY A 233 -6.13 18.80 -26.81
CA GLY A 233 -7.12 18.08 -27.60
C GLY A 233 -8.25 18.99 -28.07
N LYS A 234 -8.81 19.83 -27.20
CA LYS A 234 -9.82 20.84 -27.57
C LYS A 234 -9.28 21.86 -28.56
N GLU A 235 -8.03 22.30 -28.41
CA GLU A 235 -7.39 23.20 -29.37
C GLU A 235 -7.29 22.56 -30.77
N TYR A 236 -6.81 21.32 -30.84
CA TYR A 236 -6.71 20.57 -32.09
C TYR A 236 -8.08 20.32 -32.71
N ALA A 237 -9.04 19.88 -31.89
CA ALA A 237 -10.39 19.57 -32.33
C ALA A 237 -11.05 20.82 -32.95
N ARG A 238 -11.00 21.96 -32.26
CA ARG A 238 -11.49 23.25 -32.76
C ARG A 238 -10.84 23.67 -34.07
N LYS A 239 -9.51 23.51 -34.18
CA LYS A 239 -8.76 23.89 -35.39
C LYS A 239 -9.11 23.03 -36.61
N ASN A 240 -9.50 21.78 -36.39
CA ASN A 240 -9.80 20.81 -37.45
C ASN A 240 -11.31 20.56 -37.63
N GLY A 241 -12.18 21.27 -36.91
CA GLY A 241 -13.63 21.11 -37.01
C GLY A 241 -14.15 19.79 -36.44
N ILE A 242 -13.47 19.23 -35.43
CA ILE A 242 -13.87 18.00 -34.74
C ILE A 242 -14.68 18.38 -33.49
N GLU A 243 -15.91 17.89 -33.35
CA GLU A 243 -16.80 18.21 -32.22
C GLU A 243 -16.82 17.14 -31.12
N ARG A 244 -16.17 16.00 -31.35
CA ARG A 244 -16.28 14.80 -30.50
C ARG A 244 -15.48 14.85 -29.21
N PHE A 245 -14.47 15.72 -29.12
CA PHE A 245 -13.54 15.75 -28.00
C PHE A 245 -14.09 16.64 -26.88
N VAL A 246 -14.40 16.03 -25.76
CA VAL A 246 -15.08 16.66 -24.63
C VAL A 246 -14.29 16.52 -23.34
N GLU A 247 -14.67 17.32 -22.35
CA GLU A 247 -14.23 17.19 -20.97
C GLU A 247 -15.37 16.58 -20.17
N THR A 248 -15.07 15.56 -19.36
CA THR A 248 -16.05 14.84 -18.56
C THR A 248 -15.72 14.92 -17.08
N GLU A 249 -16.75 14.82 -16.24
CA GLU A 249 -16.64 14.82 -14.78
C GLU A 249 -16.62 13.40 -14.19
N ASP A 250 -16.36 12.37 -15.01
CA ASP A 250 -16.47 10.95 -14.65
C ASP A 250 -15.35 10.44 -13.71
N GLY A 251 -14.81 11.32 -12.87
CA GLY A 251 -13.85 11.03 -11.82
C GLY A 251 -14.52 10.60 -10.52
N GLU A 252 -13.77 9.93 -9.65
CA GLU A 252 -14.18 9.65 -8.26
C GLU A 252 -14.35 10.95 -7.42
N TYR A 253 -13.88 12.07 -7.96
CA TYR A 253 -13.92 13.41 -7.38
C TYR A 253 -14.42 14.36 -8.47
N SER A 254 -15.50 15.10 -8.22
CA SER A 254 -16.13 16.01 -9.18
C SER A 254 -15.17 17.07 -9.74
N ALA A 255 -14.16 17.43 -8.93
CA ALA A 255 -13.10 18.36 -9.32
C ALA A 255 -12.13 17.80 -10.37
N LEU A 256 -11.88 16.48 -10.37
CA LEU A 256 -10.88 15.87 -11.26
C LEU A 256 -11.51 15.58 -12.62
N LYS A 257 -11.08 16.32 -13.63
CA LYS A 257 -11.63 16.21 -14.99
C LYS A 257 -10.94 15.11 -15.80
N ARG A 258 -11.64 14.60 -16.81
CA ARG A 258 -11.10 13.61 -17.75
C ARG A 258 -11.38 13.97 -19.21
N PRO A 259 -10.44 13.72 -20.14
CA PRO A 259 -10.72 13.86 -21.56
C PRO A 259 -11.67 12.74 -22.00
N GLY A 260 -12.65 13.05 -22.85
CA GLY A 260 -13.55 12.06 -23.44
C GLY A 260 -13.69 12.26 -24.94
N ILE A 261 -13.91 11.17 -25.68
CA ILE A 261 -14.23 11.22 -27.11
C ILE A 261 -15.59 10.60 -27.34
N ILE A 262 -16.48 11.28 -28.04
CA ILE A 262 -17.83 10.78 -28.31
C ILE A 262 -17.87 10.00 -29.65
N CYS A 263 -18.33 8.77 -29.59
CA CYS A 263 -18.63 7.91 -30.74
C CYS A 263 -20.14 7.66 -30.80
N SER A 264 -20.82 8.15 -31.83
CA SER A 264 -22.28 8.21 -31.93
C SER A 264 -22.88 6.98 -32.65
N GLY A 265 -22.38 5.80 -32.31
CA GLY A 265 -22.95 4.53 -32.79
C GLY A 265 -22.06 3.78 -33.78
N ARG A 266 -22.55 2.63 -34.24
CA ARG A 266 -21.78 1.70 -35.07
C ARG A 266 -21.42 2.26 -36.44
N GLU A 267 -22.32 3.05 -37.03
CA GLU A 267 -22.11 3.68 -38.35
C GLU A 267 -20.99 4.74 -38.32
N ASP A 268 -20.73 5.29 -37.14
CA ASP A 268 -19.82 6.39 -36.89
C ASP A 268 -18.39 5.93 -36.53
N MET A 269 -18.19 4.62 -36.29
CA MET A 269 -16.91 4.07 -35.80
C MET A 269 -15.70 4.41 -36.67
N GLU A 270 -15.85 4.37 -38.00
CA GLU A 270 -14.72 4.61 -38.90
C GLU A 270 -14.25 6.07 -38.85
N GLU A 271 -15.20 7.00 -38.80
CA GLU A 271 -14.90 8.43 -38.67
C GLU A 271 -14.38 8.75 -37.27
N CYS A 272 -15.01 8.22 -36.22
CA CYS A 272 -14.52 8.33 -34.85
C CYS A 272 -13.09 7.80 -34.70
N ALA A 273 -12.77 6.61 -35.22
CA ALA A 273 -11.41 6.05 -35.17
C ALA A 273 -10.39 6.94 -35.91
N LYS A 274 -10.77 7.48 -37.07
CA LYS A 274 -9.92 8.36 -37.87
C LYS A 274 -9.61 9.68 -37.14
N GLU A 275 -10.61 10.31 -36.55
CA GLU A 275 -10.46 11.57 -35.81
C GLU A 275 -9.72 11.36 -34.49
N THR A 276 -10.04 10.27 -33.78
CA THR A 276 -9.35 9.86 -32.56
C THR A 276 -7.86 9.63 -32.81
N SER A 277 -7.50 8.87 -33.84
CA SER A 277 -6.10 8.64 -34.22
C SER A 277 -5.34 9.95 -34.43
N LYS A 278 -5.96 10.93 -35.11
CA LYS A 278 -5.35 12.24 -35.33
C LYS A 278 -5.17 13.06 -34.05
N ILE A 279 -6.15 13.03 -33.15
CA ILE A 279 -6.05 13.69 -31.85
C ILE A 279 -4.92 13.05 -31.03
N ILE A 280 -4.85 11.72 -31.00
CA ILE A 280 -3.81 10.97 -30.30
C ILE A 280 -2.42 11.30 -30.87
N ASP A 281 -2.27 11.30 -32.19
CA ASP A 281 -1.00 11.67 -32.84
C ASP A 281 -0.55 13.09 -32.42
N TYR A 282 -1.48 14.06 -32.39
CA TYR A 282 -1.19 15.43 -31.95
C TYR A 282 -0.85 15.52 -30.46
N LEU A 283 -1.49 14.71 -29.61
CA LEU A 283 -1.15 14.65 -28.18
C LEU A 283 0.26 14.07 -27.98
N LEU A 284 0.62 13.03 -28.74
CA LEU A 284 1.94 12.37 -28.66
C LEU A 284 3.10 13.22 -29.19
N GLU A 285 2.83 14.30 -29.93
CA GLU A 285 3.84 15.33 -30.25
C GLU A 285 4.34 16.06 -29.00
N ASP A 286 3.55 16.11 -27.92
CA ASP A 286 3.99 16.65 -26.64
C ASP A 286 4.79 15.61 -25.88
N SER A 287 6.08 15.91 -25.66
CA SER A 287 7.01 15.02 -24.94
C SER A 287 6.52 14.64 -23.54
N PHE A 288 5.62 15.44 -22.94
CA PHE A 288 5.00 15.11 -21.67
C PHE A 288 4.32 13.73 -21.68
N PHE A 289 3.61 13.38 -22.75
CA PHE A 289 2.88 12.11 -22.85
C PHE A 289 3.77 10.93 -23.27
N GLN A 290 5.00 11.17 -23.70
CA GLN A 290 5.95 10.11 -24.01
C GLN A 290 6.34 9.37 -22.74
N ASP A 291 6.69 10.11 -21.68
CA ASP A 291 7.10 9.53 -20.39
C ASP A 291 5.93 9.27 -19.44
N LYS A 292 4.80 9.96 -19.63
CA LYS A 292 3.65 9.96 -18.72
C LYS A 292 2.39 9.62 -19.50
N GLY A 293 2.18 8.33 -19.78
CA GLY A 293 0.99 7.88 -20.51
C GLY A 293 -0.33 8.27 -19.84
N LEU A 294 -1.39 8.20 -20.64
CA LEU A 294 -2.72 8.73 -20.40
C LEU A 294 -3.78 7.70 -20.83
N VAL A 295 -4.90 7.65 -20.13
CA VAL A 295 -6.08 6.89 -20.57
C VAL A 295 -7.15 7.85 -21.04
N ILE A 296 -7.59 7.72 -22.29
CA ILE A 296 -8.69 8.49 -22.87
C ILE A 296 -9.91 7.57 -23.02
N PRO A 297 -11.00 7.79 -22.27
CA PRO A 297 -12.27 7.13 -22.54
C PRO A 297 -12.89 7.61 -23.86
N ILE A 298 -13.37 6.66 -24.66
CA ILE A 298 -14.34 6.88 -25.73
C ILE A 298 -15.72 6.52 -25.20
N LEU A 299 -16.61 7.52 -25.18
CA LEU A 299 -18.02 7.41 -24.86
C LEU A 299 -18.76 6.96 -26.11
N CYS A 300 -19.08 5.68 -26.18
CA CYS A 300 -19.85 5.07 -27.25
C CYS A 300 -21.34 5.15 -26.91
N GLY A 301 -22.10 5.98 -27.63
CA GLY A 301 -23.55 6.08 -27.54
C GLY A 301 -24.26 5.34 -28.67
N GLY A 302 -25.51 4.95 -28.46
CA GLY A 302 -26.38 4.27 -29.45
C GLY A 302 -27.80 4.09 -28.94
N GLU A 303 -28.69 3.52 -29.77
CA GLU A 303 -30.11 3.29 -29.42
C GLU A 303 -30.31 2.39 -28.18
N GLU A 304 -29.28 1.60 -27.82
CA GLU A 304 -29.34 0.57 -26.79
C GLU A 304 -28.68 1.00 -25.44
N GLY A 305 -28.20 2.26 -25.30
CA GLY A 305 -27.49 2.76 -24.11
C GLY A 305 -26.14 3.46 -24.36
N GLU A 306 -25.39 3.75 -23.29
CA GLU A 306 -24.05 4.36 -23.33
C GLU A 306 -23.00 3.42 -22.70
N LYS A 307 -21.84 3.26 -23.34
CA LYS A 307 -20.71 2.49 -22.82
C LYS A 307 -19.38 3.21 -23.04
N THR A 308 -18.43 2.94 -22.17
CA THR A 308 -17.09 3.56 -22.23
C THR A 308 -16.03 2.56 -22.64
N VAL A 309 -15.32 2.83 -23.73
CA VAL A 309 -14.12 2.11 -24.18
C VAL A 309 -12.90 2.90 -23.70
N ARG A 310 -11.87 2.25 -23.13
CA ARG A 310 -10.67 2.94 -22.64
C ARG A 310 -9.52 2.77 -23.63
N LEU A 311 -8.98 3.88 -24.11
CA LEU A 311 -7.75 3.90 -24.91
C LEU A 311 -6.56 4.34 -24.07
N GLU A 312 -5.48 3.59 -24.14
CA GLU A 312 -4.23 3.88 -23.43
C GLU A 312 -3.18 4.46 -24.40
N ILE A 313 -2.60 5.60 -24.06
CA ILE A 313 -1.70 6.38 -24.91
C ILE A 313 -0.38 6.61 -24.16
N GLY A 314 0.75 6.53 -24.87
CA GLY A 314 2.10 6.77 -24.31
C GLY A 314 2.76 5.51 -23.72
N ASP A 315 3.96 5.66 -23.17
CA ASP A 315 4.87 4.54 -22.81
C ASP A 315 4.45 3.74 -21.55
N VAL A 316 3.22 3.90 -21.04
CA VAL A 316 2.78 3.11 -19.88
C VAL A 316 2.61 1.63 -20.24
N PHE A 317 2.44 1.30 -21.54
CA PHE A 317 2.26 -0.07 -22.03
C PHE A 317 2.97 -0.40 -23.37
N GLY A 318 3.84 0.49 -23.88
CA GLY A 318 4.72 0.20 -25.01
C GLY A 318 4.07 0.03 -26.39
N LYS A 319 2.85 0.53 -26.63
CA LYS A 319 2.19 0.46 -27.94
C LYS A 319 1.82 1.85 -28.48
N LYS A 320 2.29 2.15 -29.69
CA LYS A 320 1.76 3.22 -30.52
C LYS A 320 0.39 2.74 -31.03
N GLN A 321 -0.69 3.46 -30.77
CA GLN A 321 -2.01 3.08 -31.27
C GLN A 321 -2.18 3.61 -32.70
N GLU A 322 -2.20 2.72 -33.68
CA GLU A 322 -2.50 3.11 -35.05
C GLU A 322 -4.03 3.25 -35.26
N LYS A 323 -4.45 3.97 -36.30
CA LYS A 323 -5.88 4.12 -36.66
C LYS A 323 -6.60 2.76 -36.70
N GLU A 324 -5.94 1.75 -37.27
CA GLU A 324 -6.52 0.42 -37.44
C GLU A 324 -6.76 -0.27 -36.08
N ASP A 325 -5.85 -0.10 -35.12
CA ASP A 325 -6.00 -0.65 -33.76
C ASP A 325 -7.21 -0.04 -33.05
N ILE A 326 -7.39 1.29 -33.19
CA ILE A 326 -8.53 2.01 -32.61
C ILE A 326 -9.84 1.54 -33.25
N TYR A 327 -9.85 1.38 -34.58
CA TYR A 327 -11.03 0.88 -35.30
C TYR A 327 -11.42 -0.54 -34.86
N GLN A 328 -10.45 -1.45 -34.76
CA GLN A 328 -10.73 -2.82 -34.30
C GLN A 328 -11.23 -2.83 -32.85
N THR A 329 -10.65 -2.00 -31.96
CA THR A 329 -11.08 -1.87 -30.57
C THR A 329 -12.54 -1.39 -30.47
N LEU A 330 -12.92 -0.38 -31.26
CA LEU A 330 -14.29 0.09 -31.34
C LEU A 330 -15.23 -0.99 -31.89
N LYS A 331 -14.84 -1.65 -32.98
CA LYS A 331 -15.63 -2.71 -33.60
C LYS A 331 -15.90 -3.85 -32.62
N GLU A 332 -14.89 -4.33 -31.90
CA GLU A 332 -15.03 -5.36 -30.87
C GLU A 332 -15.97 -4.93 -29.75
N ALA A 333 -15.93 -3.66 -29.34
CA ALA A 333 -16.83 -3.12 -28.32
C ALA A 333 -18.29 -3.11 -28.78
N TYR A 334 -18.56 -2.64 -30.01
CA TYR A 334 -19.91 -2.65 -30.59
C TYR A 334 -20.41 -4.08 -30.91
N ASP A 335 -19.54 -5.00 -31.35
CA ASP A 335 -19.90 -6.41 -31.58
C ASP A 335 -20.21 -7.14 -30.27
N ARG A 336 -19.47 -6.84 -29.20
CA ARG A 336 -19.78 -7.33 -27.85
C ARG A 336 -21.14 -6.80 -27.39
N TRP A 337 -21.40 -5.51 -27.61
CA TRP A 337 -22.67 -4.90 -27.25
C TRP A 337 -23.85 -5.55 -27.97
N ALA A 338 -23.77 -5.74 -29.29
CA ALA A 338 -24.84 -6.38 -30.06
C ALA A 338 -25.16 -7.81 -29.57
N ARG A 339 -24.15 -8.56 -29.09
CA ARG A 339 -24.35 -9.90 -28.50
C ARG A 339 -25.09 -9.83 -27.15
N GLU A 340 -24.66 -8.93 -26.27
CA GLU A 340 -25.28 -8.75 -24.95
C GLU A 340 -26.74 -8.28 -25.07
N THR A 341 -27.05 -7.38 -26.01
CA THR A 341 -28.43 -6.93 -26.24
C THR A 341 -29.31 -8.07 -26.77
N ALA A 342 -28.81 -8.87 -27.73
CA ALA A 342 -29.55 -10.01 -28.28
C ALA A 342 -29.83 -11.11 -27.23
N GLU A 343 -28.91 -11.33 -26.29
CA GLU A 343 -29.11 -12.24 -25.16
C GLU A 343 -30.12 -11.69 -24.13
N GLY A 344 -30.17 -10.36 -23.95
CA GLY A 344 -31.16 -9.69 -23.13
C GLY A 344 -32.59 -9.77 -23.69
N THR A 345 -32.77 -9.58 -25.00
CA THR A 345 -34.09 -9.63 -25.65
C THR A 345 -34.69 -11.05 -25.63
N ARG A 346 -33.85 -12.09 -25.63
CA ARG A 346 -34.31 -13.49 -25.55
C ARG A 346 -34.94 -13.86 -24.20
N LYS A 347 -34.74 -13.05 -23.15
CA LYS A 347 -35.30 -13.26 -21.81
C LYS A 347 -36.68 -12.61 -21.60
N GLU A 348 -37.20 -11.81 -22.54
CA GLU A 348 -38.42 -11.01 -22.34
C GLU A 348 -39.67 -11.46 -23.14
N GLU A 349 -39.62 -12.51 -23.95
CA GLU A 349 -40.86 -13.05 -24.56
C GLU A 349 -41.62 -13.97 -23.59
N PRO A 350 -42.93 -13.76 -23.34
CA PRO A 350 -43.68 -14.53 -22.36
C PRO A 350 -44.09 -15.90 -22.92
N GLU A 351 -43.53 -16.95 -22.33
CA GLU A 351 -43.84 -18.35 -22.62
C GLU A 351 -45.35 -18.68 -22.45
N LYS A 352 -46.01 -19.07 -23.55
CA LYS A 352 -47.27 -19.83 -23.50
C LYS A 352 -46.97 -21.32 -23.69
N LYS A 353 -47.11 -22.04 -22.57
CA LYS A 353 -47.39 -23.48 -22.38
C LYS A 353 -47.39 -24.39 -23.63
N ASN A 354 -46.59 -25.45 -23.57
CA ASN A 354 -47.16 -26.81 -23.42
C ASN A 354 -46.15 -27.82 -22.85
N GLU A 355 -46.71 -28.71 -22.06
CA GLU A 355 -46.07 -29.77 -21.27
C GLU A 355 -45.54 -30.92 -22.14
N GLU A 356 -44.64 -31.67 -21.49
CA GLU A 356 -44.16 -33.02 -21.79
C GLU A 356 -42.98 -33.24 -22.77
N SER A 357 -41.92 -33.74 -22.13
CA SER A 357 -40.90 -34.65 -22.64
C SER A 357 -39.67 -34.04 -23.28
N GLY A 358 -38.55 -34.13 -22.54
CA GLY A 358 -37.21 -33.89 -23.07
C GLY A 358 -36.32 -33.14 -22.09
N ARG A 359 -35.97 -33.75 -20.95
CA ARG A 359 -34.87 -33.27 -20.12
C ARG A 359 -33.56 -33.54 -20.87
N GLN A 360 -33.14 -32.59 -21.71
CA GLN A 360 -31.77 -32.49 -22.20
C GLN A 360 -31.28 -31.07 -21.94
N GLU A 361 -30.24 -31.01 -21.12
CA GLU A 361 -29.45 -29.83 -20.78
C GLU A 361 -28.85 -29.23 -22.06
N GLU A 362 -29.14 -27.97 -22.37
CA GLU A 362 -28.29 -27.16 -23.25
C GLU A 362 -27.37 -26.30 -22.39
N LYS A 363 -26.19 -26.88 -22.17
CA LYS A 363 -24.93 -26.25 -21.77
C LYS A 363 -24.62 -25.12 -22.76
N GLU A 364 -24.77 -23.86 -22.34
CA GLU A 364 -24.09 -22.76 -23.02
C GLU A 364 -22.58 -22.94 -22.85
N GLU A 365 -21.88 -23.18 -23.97
CA GLU A 365 -20.43 -23.20 -24.06
C GLU A 365 -19.85 -21.83 -23.69
N ARG A 366 -19.63 -21.60 -22.39
CA ARG A 366 -18.64 -20.62 -21.92
C ARG A 366 -17.28 -21.08 -22.41
N THR A 367 -16.82 -20.46 -23.48
CA THR A 367 -15.52 -20.75 -24.07
C THR A 367 -14.46 -20.44 -23.03
N ALA A 368 -13.75 -21.46 -22.57
CA ALA A 368 -12.66 -21.29 -21.62
C ALA A 368 -11.65 -20.28 -22.18
N MET A 369 -11.22 -19.31 -21.37
CA MET A 369 -10.16 -18.39 -21.76
C MET A 369 -8.85 -19.17 -21.84
N LEU A 370 -8.47 -19.53 -23.06
CA LEU A 370 -7.24 -20.27 -23.36
C LEU A 370 -6.14 -19.29 -23.81
N ASP A 371 -4.90 -19.60 -23.45
CA ASP A 371 -3.71 -18.93 -23.97
C ASP A 371 -3.40 -19.39 -25.41
N GLN A 372 -2.31 -18.85 -25.98
CA GLN A 372 -1.88 -19.16 -27.35
C GLN A 372 -1.56 -20.66 -27.57
N ASP A 373 -1.29 -21.40 -26.50
CA ASP A 373 -0.99 -22.83 -26.52
C ASP A 373 -2.26 -23.69 -26.29
N GLY A 374 -3.43 -23.07 -26.19
CA GLY A 374 -4.69 -23.77 -25.92
C GLY A 374 -4.83 -24.23 -24.47
N LEU A 375 -4.10 -23.63 -23.54
CA LEU A 375 -4.13 -23.94 -22.11
C LEU A 375 -4.86 -22.86 -21.33
N LEU A 376 -5.50 -23.21 -20.21
CA LEU A 376 -6.26 -22.25 -19.40
C LEU A 376 -5.38 -21.09 -18.91
N THR A 377 -5.82 -19.85 -19.22
CA THR A 377 -5.31 -18.63 -18.59
C THR A 377 -5.68 -18.61 -17.10
N PRO A 378 -5.12 -17.69 -16.29
CA PRO A 378 -5.56 -17.51 -14.91
C PRO A 378 -7.07 -17.32 -14.77
N GLU A 379 -7.70 -16.57 -15.67
CA GLU A 379 -9.14 -16.31 -15.69
C GLU A 379 -9.93 -17.58 -16.01
N GLY A 380 -9.54 -18.32 -17.05
CA GLY A 380 -10.20 -19.58 -17.42
C GLY A 380 -10.01 -20.69 -16.37
N ALA A 381 -8.85 -20.72 -15.72
CA ALA A 381 -8.59 -21.63 -14.61
C ALA A 381 -9.40 -21.25 -13.36
N TYR A 382 -9.54 -19.95 -13.07
CA TYR A 382 -10.37 -19.48 -11.97
C TYR A 382 -11.85 -19.82 -12.20
N GLU A 383 -12.35 -19.73 -13.43
CA GLU A 383 -13.73 -20.14 -13.75
C GLU A 383 -13.99 -21.61 -13.37
N LYS A 384 -13.04 -22.51 -13.65
CA LYS A 384 -13.12 -23.92 -13.24
C LYS A 384 -13.06 -24.10 -11.73
N LEU A 385 -12.19 -23.33 -11.06
CA LEU A 385 -12.11 -23.31 -9.61
C LEU A 385 -13.43 -22.86 -8.99
N TYR A 386 -14.01 -21.78 -9.50
CA TYR A 386 -15.28 -21.23 -9.02
C TYR A 386 -16.43 -22.21 -9.16
N GLN A 387 -16.63 -22.79 -10.35
CA GLN A 387 -17.68 -23.80 -10.61
C GLN A 387 -17.57 -25.02 -9.67
N THR A 388 -16.34 -25.40 -9.32
CA THR A 388 -16.09 -26.59 -8.50
C THR A 388 -16.23 -26.33 -7.00
N VAL A 389 -15.79 -25.16 -6.53
CA VAL A 389 -15.59 -24.90 -5.10
C VAL A 389 -16.57 -23.88 -4.55
N PHE A 390 -16.82 -22.77 -5.25
CA PHE A 390 -17.53 -21.61 -4.70
C PHE A 390 -18.98 -21.48 -5.20
N GLU A 391 -19.25 -21.91 -6.43
CA GLU A 391 -20.61 -21.93 -6.98
C GLU A 391 -21.60 -22.76 -6.14
N PRO A 392 -21.23 -23.94 -5.58
CA PRO A 392 -22.11 -24.69 -4.68
C PRO A 392 -22.44 -23.95 -3.37
N GLU A 393 -21.61 -23.00 -2.95
CA GLU A 393 -21.81 -22.18 -1.74
C GLU A 393 -22.71 -20.97 -2.00
N GLY A 394 -23.04 -20.68 -3.27
CA GLY A 394 -23.92 -19.58 -3.67
C GLY A 394 -23.25 -18.20 -3.68
N ASP A 395 -21.92 -18.17 -3.64
CA ASP A 395 -21.14 -16.93 -3.68
C ASP A 395 -21.35 -16.19 -5.02
N ARG A 396 -21.09 -14.88 -5.06
CA ARG A 396 -20.97 -14.10 -6.29
C ARG A 396 -19.56 -13.55 -6.36
N TYR A 397 -18.97 -13.45 -7.54
CA TYR A 397 -17.61 -12.94 -7.65
C TYR A 397 -17.44 -11.77 -8.60
N GLU A 398 -16.44 -10.95 -8.28
CA GLU A 398 -15.90 -9.89 -9.15
C GLU A 398 -14.42 -10.18 -9.43
N CYS A 399 -14.03 -10.24 -10.71
CA CYS A 399 -12.63 -10.38 -11.12
C CYS A 399 -11.94 -9.02 -11.23
N LEU A 400 -10.77 -8.91 -10.64
CA LEU A 400 -9.98 -7.68 -10.53
C LEU A 400 -8.49 -7.98 -10.78
N TYR A 401 -7.71 -6.92 -10.97
CA TYR A 401 -6.25 -7.01 -11.16
C TYR A 401 -5.56 -6.03 -10.23
N ASN A 402 -4.50 -6.49 -9.56
CA ASN A 402 -3.74 -5.61 -8.68
C ASN A 402 -2.82 -4.67 -9.50
N ALA A 403 -2.15 -3.73 -8.84
CA ALA A 403 -1.26 -2.76 -9.50
C ALA A 403 -0.05 -3.41 -10.21
N LYS A 404 0.21 -4.71 -10.00
CA LYS A 404 1.24 -5.49 -10.71
C LYS A 404 0.66 -6.34 -11.85
N GLY A 405 -0.64 -6.24 -12.12
CA GLY A 405 -1.35 -7.01 -13.13
C GLY A 405 -1.72 -8.44 -12.69
N ASN A 406 -1.57 -8.81 -11.42
CA ASN A 406 -1.94 -10.14 -10.97
C ASN A 406 -3.46 -10.24 -10.80
N PHE A 407 -4.04 -11.29 -11.37
CA PHE A 407 -5.45 -11.63 -11.25
C PHE A 407 -5.83 -11.96 -9.79
N TYR A 408 -6.99 -11.47 -9.36
CA TYR A 408 -7.66 -11.94 -8.16
C TYR A 408 -9.18 -11.77 -8.30
N ALA A 409 -9.94 -12.53 -7.51
CA ALA A 409 -11.39 -12.50 -7.51
C ALA A 409 -11.94 -12.36 -6.10
N VAL A 410 -12.95 -11.51 -5.93
CA VAL A 410 -13.59 -11.20 -4.64
C VAL A 410 -14.92 -11.93 -4.59
N LEU A 411 -15.09 -12.84 -3.63
CA LEU A 411 -16.30 -13.68 -3.48
C LEU A 411 -17.44 -13.00 -2.70
N GLY A 412 -17.16 -11.82 -2.15
CA GLY A 412 -18.11 -11.05 -1.37
C GLY A 412 -17.53 -10.53 -0.06
N GLU A 413 -18.36 -9.76 0.63
CA GLU A 413 -18.05 -9.18 1.92
C GLU A 413 -19.19 -9.45 2.91
N GLU A 414 -18.84 -9.74 4.14
CA GLU A 414 -19.77 -10.10 5.21
C GLU A 414 -19.40 -9.33 6.47
N GLU A 415 -20.41 -8.91 7.25
CA GLU A 415 -20.18 -8.44 8.61
C GLU A 415 -20.16 -9.64 9.57
N GLU A 416 -19.07 -9.80 10.32
CA GLU A 416 -18.92 -10.82 11.36
C GLU A 416 -18.68 -10.13 12.71
N THR A 417 -19.35 -10.58 13.77
CA THR A 417 -19.04 -10.13 15.13
C THR A 417 -18.14 -11.15 15.81
N LYS A 418 -16.89 -10.77 16.08
CA LYS A 418 -15.89 -11.65 16.72
C LYS A 418 -15.39 -10.98 18.00
N GLU A 419 -15.47 -11.70 19.11
CA GLU A 419 -15.03 -11.22 20.44
C GLU A 419 -15.64 -9.89 20.90
N GLY A 420 -16.83 -9.54 20.38
CA GLY A 420 -17.55 -8.31 20.74
C GLY A 420 -17.22 -7.10 19.84
N GLU A 421 -16.35 -7.25 18.85
CA GLU A 421 -16.06 -6.25 17.82
C GLU A 421 -16.79 -6.63 16.51
N ARG A 422 -17.38 -5.64 15.82
CA ARG A 422 -17.94 -5.82 14.48
C ARG A 422 -16.80 -5.67 13.47
N LEU A 423 -16.58 -6.72 12.69
CA LEU A 423 -15.55 -6.79 11.66
C LEU A 423 -16.22 -6.94 10.30
N ARG A 424 -15.75 -6.20 9.31
CA ARG A 424 -16.06 -6.46 7.91
C ARG A 424 -15.07 -7.49 7.41
N THR A 425 -15.55 -8.59 6.87
CA THR A 425 -14.72 -9.66 6.32
C THR A 425 -14.85 -9.71 4.82
N ARG A 426 -13.75 -9.96 4.13
CA ARG A 426 -13.72 -10.08 2.66
C ARG A 426 -13.09 -11.41 2.27
N ARG A 427 -13.77 -12.15 1.40
CA ARG A 427 -13.27 -13.44 0.87
C ARG A 427 -12.68 -13.21 -0.51
N THR A 428 -11.42 -13.58 -0.72
CA THR A 428 -10.69 -13.26 -1.96
C THR A 428 -9.82 -14.43 -2.41
N VAL A 429 -9.86 -14.75 -3.70
CA VAL A 429 -9.03 -15.78 -4.33
C VAL A 429 -8.00 -15.08 -5.22
N VAL A 430 -6.73 -15.22 -4.89
CA VAL A 430 -5.63 -14.51 -5.55
C VAL A 430 -4.81 -15.49 -6.37
N TYR A 431 -4.46 -15.11 -7.60
CA TYR A 431 -3.52 -15.85 -8.42
C TYR A 431 -2.09 -15.75 -7.84
N ASP A 432 -1.42 -16.89 -7.66
CA ASP A 432 -0.03 -16.96 -7.21
C ASP A 432 0.92 -17.06 -8.42
N ARG A 433 0.92 -18.21 -9.08
CA ARG A 433 1.82 -18.52 -10.21
C ARG A 433 1.40 -19.80 -10.96
N ILE A 434 2.12 -20.11 -12.04
CA ILE A 434 2.13 -21.45 -12.63
C ILE A 434 2.91 -22.42 -11.73
N SER A 435 2.43 -23.65 -11.59
CA SER A 435 3.08 -24.70 -10.80
C SER A 435 4.47 -25.06 -11.30
N ARG A 436 5.31 -25.61 -10.42
CA ARG A 436 6.70 -25.99 -10.74
C ARG A 436 6.83 -26.95 -11.93
N ASN A 437 5.84 -27.82 -12.15
CA ASN A 437 5.80 -28.74 -13.28
C ASN A 437 5.10 -28.17 -14.53
N ASN A 438 4.73 -26.89 -14.53
CA ASN A 438 4.02 -26.15 -15.58
C ASN A 438 2.59 -26.64 -15.91
N LYS A 439 2.02 -27.54 -15.11
CA LYS A 439 0.73 -28.16 -15.37
C LYS A 439 -0.45 -27.43 -14.77
N CYS A 440 -0.27 -26.63 -13.73
CA CYS A 440 -1.39 -26.00 -13.01
C CYS A 440 -1.25 -24.48 -12.89
N GLN A 441 -2.37 -23.77 -12.91
CA GLN A 441 -2.48 -22.42 -12.36
C GLN A 441 -2.74 -22.54 -10.85
N LEU A 442 -1.99 -21.79 -10.03
CA LEU A 442 -2.11 -21.84 -8.58
C LEU A 442 -2.85 -20.61 -8.04
N PHE A 443 -3.76 -20.86 -7.10
CA PHE A 443 -4.55 -19.84 -6.42
C PHE A 443 -4.45 -20.00 -4.91
N VAL A 444 -4.57 -18.88 -4.20
CA VAL A 444 -4.64 -18.84 -2.74
C VAL A 444 -5.95 -18.19 -2.34
N TYR A 445 -6.69 -18.86 -1.46
CA TYR A 445 -7.97 -18.38 -0.96
C TYR A 445 -7.78 -17.76 0.42
N TYR A 446 -8.14 -16.49 0.55
CA TYR A 446 -8.00 -15.69 1.75
C TYR A 446 -9.35 -15.26 2.33
N LYS A 447 -9.34 -15.07 3.66
CA LYS A 447 -10.33 -14.27 4.40
C LYS A 447 -9.61 -13.12 5.08
N GLU A 448 -9.92 -11.90 4.67
CA GLU A 448 -9.38 -10.67 5.23
C GLU A 448 -10.35 -10.10 6.27
N TYR A 449 -9.81 -9.51 7.33
CA TYR A 449 -10.59 -8.88 8.40
C TYR A 449 -10.30 -7.38 8.44
N TYR A 450 -11.35 -6.57 8.45
CA TYR A 450 -11.26 -5.11 8.54
C TYR A 450 -12.08 -4.62 9.75
N GLY A 451 -11.55 -3.66 10.50
CA GLY A 451 -12.30 -2.96 11.55
C GLY A 451 -13.36 -2.03 10.97
N GLU A 452 -14.29 -1.54 11.81
CA GLU A 452 -15.30 -0.54 11.38
C GLU A 452 -14.67 0.75 10.83
N ASP A 453 -13.45 1.07 11.26
CA ASP A 453 -12.66 2.22 10.78
C ASP A 453 -11.89 1.93 9.48
N GLY A 454 -12.06 0.74 8.89
CA GLY A 454 -11.35 0.30 7.69
C GLY A 454 -9.92 -0.16 7.94
N SER A 455 -9.48 -0.24 9.21
CA SER A 455 -8.16 -0.76 9.55
C SER A 455 -8.04 -2.26 9.24
N ASP A 456 -6.91 -2.67 8.66
CA ASP A 456 -6.60 -4.09 8.44
C ASP A 456 -6.34 -4.78 9.79
N ARG A 457 -7.12 -5.81 10.08
CA ARG A 457 -7.04 -6.63 11.31
C ARG A 457 -6.37 -7.98 11.06
N GLY A 458 -5.93 -8.23 9.82
CA GLY A 458 -5.16 -9.39 9.42
C GLY A 458 -5.86 -10.25 8.37
N THR A 459 -5.07 -11.14 7.78
CA THR A 459 -5.49 -12.04 6.71
C THR A 459 -5.30 -13.50 7.12
N LEU A 460 -6.33 -14.31 6.91
CA LEU A 460 -6.29 -15.77 7.10
C LEU A 460 -6.22 -16.44 5.73
N ILE A 461 -5.36 -17.45 5.58
CA ILE A 461 -5.40 -18.32 4.40
C ILE A 461 -6.37 -19.47 4.68
N LEU A 462 -7.40 -19.58 3.86
CA LEU A 462 -8.41 -20.63 3.95
C LEU A 462 -7.97 -21.89 3.21
N ASN A 463 -7.38 -21.76 2.03
CA ASN A 463 -6.84 -22.89 1.29
C ASN A 463 -5.91 -22.45 0.15
N PHE A 464 -5.23 -23.43 -0.44
CA PHE A 464 -4.53 -23.32 -1.71
C PHE A 464 -5.24 -24.19 -2.73
N TYR A 465 -5.29 -23.75 -3.98
CA TYR A 465 -5.89 -24.50 -5.08
C TYR A 465 -4.94 -24.58 -6.27
N ALA A 466 -4.94 -25.73 -6.92
CA ALA A 466 -4.23 -25.96 -8.17
C ALA A 466 -5.28 -26.36 -9.21
N VAL A 467 -5.27 -25.68 -10.36
CA VAL A 467 -6.16 -25.99 -11.47
C VAL A 467 -5.32 -26.46 -12.64
N ASP A 468 -5.51 -27.69 -13.09
CA ASP A 468 -4.80 -28.22 -14.25
C ASP A 468 -5.13 -27.39 -15.50
N ARG A 469 -4.09 -26.92 -16.18
CA ARG A 469 -4.18 -26.01 -17.32
C ARG A 469 -4.79 -26.65 -18.56
N GLY A 470 -4.71 -27.97 -18.70
CA GLY A 470 -5.26 -28.69 -19.85
C GLY A 470 -6.66 -29.23 -19.59
N THR A 471 -6.92 -29.72 -18.38
CA THR A 471 -8.18 -30.41 -18.05
C THR A 471 -9.16 -29.56 -17.24
N GLY A 472 -8.67 -28.52 -16.55
CA GLY A 472 -9.46 -27.76 -15.58
C GLY A 472 -9.72 -28.49 -14.25
N GLU A 473 -9.07 -29.64 -14.01
CA GLU A 473 -9.23 -30.37 -12.74
C GLU A 473 -8.71 -29.53 -11.57
N VAL A 474 -9.56 -29.35 -10.54
CA VAL A 474 -9.24 -28.58 -9.34
C VAL A 474 -8.76 -29.52 -8.24
N THR A 475 -7.58 -29.23 -7.68
CA THR A 475 -6.99 -29.93 -6.54
C THR A 475 -6.77 -28.97 -5.38
N ALA A 476 -7.35 -29.29 -4.22
CA ALA A 476 -7.13 -28.54 -2.98
C ALA A 476 -5.79 -28.89 -2.33
N GLY A 477 -5.11 -27.87 -1.83
CA GLY A 477 -3.86 -27.97 -1.08
C GLY A 477 -4.05 -28.44 0.35
N GLU A 478 -5.26 -28.27 0.90
CA GLU A 478 -5.61 -28.62 2.28
C GLU A 478 -4.64 -28.02 3.30
N LYS A 479 -4.25 -26.75 3.06
CA LYS A 479 -3.32 -26.04 3.92
C LYS A 479 -3.75 -24.60 4.14
N THR A 480 -3.43 -24.07 5.31
CA THR A 480 -3.87 -22.75 5.79
C THR A 480 -2.69 -21.81 6.11
N ALA A 481 -1.48 -22.22 5.76
CA ALA A 481 -0.28 -21.39 5.89
C ALA A 481 0.73 -21.69 4.77
N TRP A 482 1.58 -20.70 4.45
CA TRP A 482 2.65 -20.87 3.46
C TRP A 482 3.67 -21.94 3.87
N ALA A 483 4.01 -21.99 5.16
CA ALA A 483 4.99 -22.93 5.73
C ALA A 483 4.44 -24.34 5.93
N GLU A 484 3.13 -24.55 5.76
CA GLU A 484 2.50 -25.85 5.90
C GLU A 484 2.69 -26.67 4.62
N THR A 485 2.92 -27.97 4.80
CA THR A 485 3.05 -28.94 3.70
C THR A 485 1.66 -29.19 3.09
N ALA A 486 1.53 -29.01 1.77
CA ALA A 486 0.27 -29.29 1.07
C ALA A 486 -0.03 -30.79 1.01
N SER A 487 -1.28 -31.16 0.72
CA SER A 487 -1.70 -32.55 0.53
C SER A 487 -0.85 -33.28 -0.53
N GLU A 488 -0.69 -34.59 -0.38
CA GLU A 488 0.06 -35.41 -1.36
C GLU A 488 -0.51 -35.28 -2.78
N ARG A 489 -1.84 -35.15 -2.88
CA ARG A 489 -2.54 -34.95 -4.17
C ARG A 489 -2.13 -33.63 -4.81
N TYR A 490 -2.07 -32.55 -4.03
CA TYR A 490 -1.64 -31.24 -4.50
C TYR A 490 -0.17 -31.25 -4.91
N GLN A 491 0.72 -31.84 -4.09
CA GLN A 491 2.14 -31.97 -4.42
C GLN A 491 2.36 -32.75 -5.72
N LYS A 492 1.61 -33.86 -5.91
CA LYS A 492 1.68 -34.66 -7.14
C LYS A 492 1.16 -33.89 -8.36
N ALA A 493 0.08 -33.14 -8.22
CA ALA A 493 -0.50 -32.34 -9.31
C ALA A 493 0.43 -31.19 -9.73
N THR A 494 1.08 -30.53 -8.77
CA THR A 494 1.87 -29.29 -8.99
C THR A 494 3.37 -29.52 -9.15
N GLY A 495 3.89 -30.65 -8.68
CA GLY A 495 5.32 -30.92 -8.60
C GLY A 495 6.03 -30.15 -7.48
N GLU A 496 5.29 -29.50 -6.59
CA GLU A 496 5.82 -28.86 -5.37
C GLU A 496 6.16 -29.95 -4.33
N LYS A 497 7.29 -29.80 -3.64
CA LYS A 497 7.79 -30.74 -2.62
C LYS A 497 8.01 -30.03 -1.29
#